data_AF-A0A1E8Q8K1-F1
#
_entry.id   AF-A0A1E8Q8K1-F1
#
_cell.length_a   1.000
_cell.length_b   1.000
_cell.length_c   1.000
_cell.angle_alpha   90.00
_cell.angle_beta   90.00
_cell.angle_gamma   90.00
#
_symmetry.space_group_name_H-M   'P 1'
#
loop_
_entity.id
_entity.type
_entity.pdbx_description
1 polymer ?
#
loop_
_entity_poly.entity_id
_entity_poly.type
_entity_poly.pdbx_seq_one_letter_code
_entity_poly.pdbx_strand_id
1 'polypeptide(L)'
;MTDECLAVPPVLGWAVLTGGAVALFATYWDEAWHTDIGRDSAWIAPHLLLYGAMAVAGSAIAAWGVRTWWTTRSLRTALRYQPVLVAGLGGAATLVAAPIDQLWHARFGRDAVLWSPPHMLVVFASSALIAGLIAGMPHHRRAMRCAASILLFGNAIAVVFEYETDVPQFSETLYLPIFLATGLAVAWVARAAVPVRAPVTTMVLGYAVVRLGIAAALAVLGRSGPDLPVAVLGFALVDLPLPRAVQRYAAGAAGASALAWAAAAAGLSSQSPDAVTIVALPTIIVSVMVGVVAGGFGRRGVAVAGAVAAAIVVAVTSTPVPAHAHDPGQGAPRGRIELVADSDDARTISLRATVADGCGGLAASRLVARRAGGTVSAALRAEPGCVFSGRIAVPTEGRWFVYVEMLRDGQTLEAWVAVPAGHSAHVAEVRELYVPARAGSADRPVQIAAGAMLYLLGLALLVAGARVVRRGPGAGPTGGVVAAR
;
A
#
# COMPACT_ATOMS: atom_id res chain seq x y z
N MET A 1 -11.66 -30.56 -24.63
CA MET A 1 -11.76 -30.32 -23.18
C MET A 1 -12.26 -28.90 -23.00
N THR A 2 -13.40 -28.71 -22.36
CA THR A 2 -13.98 -27.37 -22.15
C THR A 2 -13.21 -26.63 -21.04
N ASP A 3 -13.13 -25.31 -21.11
CA ASP A 3 -12.48 -24.50 -20.06
C ASP A 3 -13.13 -24.66 -18.68
N GLU A 4 -14.39 -25.12 -18.63
CA GLU A 4 -15.07 -25.44 -17.36
C GLU A 4 -14.38 -26.56 -16.58
N CYS A 5 -13.76 -27.53 -17.24
CA CYS A 5 -13.05 -28.61 -16.54
C CYS A 5 -11.75 -28.12 -15.87
N LEU A 6 -11.16 -27.03 -16.38
CA LEU A 6 -9.93 -26.42 -15.86
C LEU A 6 -10.19 -25.24 -14.93
N ALA A 7 -11.43 -24.77 -14.85
CA ALA A 7 -11.83 -23.71 -13.96
C ALA A 7 -11.49 -24.01 -12.49
N VAL A 8 -11.19 -22.96 -11.72
CA VAL A 8 -10.88 -23.11 -10.30
C VAL A 8 -12.08 -23.74 -9.56
N PRO A 9 -11.91 -24.81 -8.77
CA PRO A 9 -12.96 -25.35 -7.92
C PRO A 9 -13.48 -24.29 -6.93
N PRO A 10 -14.80 -24.25 -6.61
CA PRO A 10 -15.35 -23.21 -5.71
C PRO A 10 -14.65 -23.18 -4.35
N VAL A 11 -14.39 -24.36 -3.77
CA VAL A 11 -13.73 -24.49 -2.46
C VAL A 11 -12.32 -23.89 -2.47
N LEU A 12 -11.54 -24.14 -3.53
CA LEU A 12 -10.19 -23.60 -3.66
C LEU A 12 -10.25 -22.08 -3.89
N GLY A 13 -11.18 -21.61 -4.71
CA GLY A 13 -11.33 -20.18 -4.94
C GLY A 13 -11.75 -19.43 -3.67
N TRP A 14 -12.68 -19.96 -2.87
CA TRP A 14 -13.02 -19.36 -1.58
C TRP A 14 -11.88 -19.42 -0.57
N ALA A 15 -11.11 -20.51 -0.53
CA ALA A 15 -9.92 -20.59 0.33
C ALA A 15 -8.89 -19.48 -0.01
N VAL A 16 -8.65 -19.21 -1.30
CA VAL A 16 -7.79 -18.10 -1.73
C VAL A 16 -8.37 -16.75 -1.30
N LEU A 17 -9.67 -16.54 -1.48
CA LEU A 17 -10.33 -15.27 -1.15
C LEU A 17 -10.35 -15.00 0.36
N THR A 18 -10.64 -16.01 1.16
CA THR A 18 -10.62 -15.90 2.63
C THR A 18 -9.19 -15.71 3.12
N GLY A 19 -8.22 -16.48 2.62
CA GLY A 19 -6.80 -16.28 2.93
C GLY A 19 -6.35 -14.87 2.57
N GLY A 20 -6.70 -14.37 1.38
CA GLY A 20 -6.39 -13.00 0.97
C GLY A 20 -7.05 -11.93 1.84
N ALA A 21 -8.30 -12.11 2.28
CA ALA A 21 -8.96 -11.17 3.18
C ALA A 21 -8.29 -11.13 4.57
N VAL A 22 -7.88 -12.29 5.09
CA VAL A 22 -7.11 -12.37 6.35
C VAL A 22 -5.73 -11.75 6.19
N ALA A 23 -5.05 -11.99 5.06
CA ALA A 23 -3.78 -11.36 4.74
C ALA A 23 -3.90 -9.82 4.68
N LEU A 24 -4.98 -9.30 4.05
CA LEU A 24 -5.24 -7.87 4.00
C LEU A 24 -5.39 -7.29 5.42
N PHE A 25 -6.20 -7.91 6.29
CA PHE A 25 -6.29 -7.51 7.69
C PHE A 25 -4.92 -7.57 8.41
N ALA A 26 -4.16 -8.65 8.20
CA ALA A 26 -2.84 -8.81 8.82
C ALA A 26 -1.88 -7.69 8.41
N THR A 27 -1.89 -7.25 7.15
CA THR A 27 -1.12 -6.09 6.68
C THR A 27 -1.50 -4.79 7.41
N TYR A 28 -2.81 -4.56 7.62
CA TYR A 28 -3.25 -3.40 8.40
C TYR A 28 -2.82 -3.46 9.86
N TRP A 29 -2.88 -4.65 10.45
CA TRP A 29 -2.44 -4.87 11.82
C TRP A 29 -0.93 -4.73 11.98
N ASP A 30 -0.17 -5.15 10.97
CA ASP A 30 1.29 -5.01 10.93
C ASP A 30 1.73 -3.55 10.99
N GLU A 31 1.13 -2.70 10.14
CA GLU A 31 1.40 -1.26 10.12
C GLU A 31 1.09 -0.57 11.45
N ALA A 32 -0.08 -0.91 12.02
CA ALA A 32 -0.49 -0.40 13.32
C ALA A 32 0.46 -0.89 14.43
N TRP A 33 0.92 -2.14 14.36
CA TRP A 33 1.90 -2.69 15.30
C TRP A 33 3.23 -1.92 15.26
N HIS A 34 3.75 -1.65 14.06
CA HIS A 34 4.98 -0.89 13.90
C HIS A 34 4.84 0.55 14.40
N THR A 35 3.71 1.19 14.13
CA THR A 35 3.45 2.55 14.57
C THR A 35 3.24 2.64 16.08
N ASP A 36 2.45 1.74 16.66
CA ASP A 36 2.05 1.82 18.06
C ASP A 36 3.12 1.22 18.99
N ILE A 37 3.84 0.17 18.58
CA ILE A 37 4.77 -0.58 19.45
C ILE A 37 6.23 -0.41 19.05
N GLY A 38 6.53 -0.16 17.77
CA GLY A 38 7.91 0.14 17.35
C GLY A 38 8.91 -0.97 17.67
N ARG A 39 8.47 -2.23 17.68
CA ARG A 39 9.37 -3.38 17.80
C ARG A 39 9.06 -4.36 16.70
N ASP A 40 10.09 -4.62 15.90
CA ASP A 40 9.97 -5.39 14.68
C ASP A 40 10.71 -6.74 14.81
N SER A 41 9.98 -7.83 14.61
CA SER A 41 10.49 -9.20 14.63
C SER A 41 9.73 -10.00 13.58
N ALA A 42 10.40 -10.93 12.90
CA ALA A 42 9.74 -11.83 11.93
C ALA A 42 8.60 -12.67 12.55
N TRP A 43 8.52 -12.73 13.87
CA TRP A 43 7.59 -13.58 14.61
C TRP A 43 6.50 -12.81 15.37
N ILE A 44 6.31 -11.52 15.09
CA ILE A 44 5.17 -10.79 15.66
C ILE A 44 3.85 -11.38 15.16
N ALA A 45 2.79 -11.19 15.94
CA ALA A 45 1.48 -11.75 15.65
C ALA A 45 0.91 -11.40 14.25
N PRO A 46 0.99 -10.15 13.75
CA PRO A 46 0.53 -9.84 12.39
C PRO A 46 1.32 -10.59 11.31
N HIS A 47 2.65 -10.70 11.42
CA HIS A 47 3.47 -11.51 10.50
C HIS A 47 3.04 -12.99 10.48
N LEU A 48 2.85 -13.60 11.65
CA LEU A 48 2.42 -15.00 11.74
C LEU A 48 1.06 -15.24 11.07
N LEU A 49 0.12 -14.30 11.28
CA LEU A 49 -1.20 -14.35 10.63
C LEU A 49 -1.07 -14.20 9.11
N LEU A 50 -0.24 -13.26 8.65
CA LEU A 50 0.05 -13.02 7.24
C LEU A 50 0.66 -14.26 6.57
N TYR A 51 1.65 -14.89 7.21
CA TYR A 51 2.28 -16.12 6.70
C TYR A 51 1.28 -17.28 6.60
N GLY A 52 0.48 -17.49 7.63
CA GLY A 52 -0.57 -18.51 7.62
C GLY A 52 -1.61 -18.28 6.53
N ALA A 53 -2.07 -17.04 6.37
CA ALA A 53 -3.01 -16.64 5.34
C ALA A 53 -2.46 -16.86 3.93
N MET A 54 -1.19 -16.51 3.70
CA MET A 54 -0.50 -16.71 2.43
C MET A 54 -0.27 -18.21 2.14
N ALA A 55 0.05 -19.00 3.16
CA ALA A 55 0.19 -20.45 3.02
C ALA A 55 -1.12 -21.12 2.59
N VAL A 56 -2.26 -20.69 3.13
CA VAL A 56 -3.58 -21.18 2.72
C VAL A 56 -3.88 -20.82 1.25
N ALA A 57 -3.70 -19.55 0.88
CA ALA A 57 -3.94 -19.10 -0.50
C ALA A 57 -3.00 -19.80 -1.49
N GLY A 58 -1.71 -19.87 -1.19
CA GLY A 58 -0.70 -20.54 -2.01
C GLY A 58 -0.98 -22.03 -2.18
N SER A 59 -1.36 -22.73 -1.11
CA SER A 59 -1.73 -24.15 -1.16
C SER A 59 -2.96 -24.41 -2.03
N ALA A 60 -3.96 -23.52 -1.94
CA ALA A 60 -5.16 -23.63 -2.78
C ALA A 60 -4.86 -23.41 -4.27
N ILE A 61 -3.97 -22.47 -4.62
CA ILE A 61 -3.49 -22.27 -5.99
C ILE A 61 -2.67 -23.46 -6.47
N ALA A 62 -1.76 -23.99 -5.64
CA ALA A 62 -0.98 -25.18 -5.96
C ALA A 62 -1.88 -26.40 -6.23
N ALA A 63 -2.90 -26.61 -5.39
CA ALA A 63 -3.89 -27.67 -5.59
C ALA A 63 -4.68 -27.50 -6.90
N TRP A 64 -5.02 -26.26 -7.28
CA TRP A 64 -5.64 -25.98 -8.58
C TRP A 64 -4.69 -26.30 -9.75
N GLY A 65 -3.40 -26.00 -9.61
CA GLY A 65 -2.36 -26.39 -10.57
C GLY A 65 -2.22 -27.90 -10.73
N VAL A 66 -2.13 -28.64 -9.62
CA VAL A 66 -2.07 -30.11 -9.61
C VAL A 66 -3.31 -30.72 -10.25
N ARG A 67 -4.50 -30.21 -9.91
CA ARG A 67 -5.75 -30.64 -10.56
C ARG A 67 -5.69 -30.42 -12.07
N THR A 68 -5.24 -29.25 -12.52
CA THR A 68 -5.12 -28.90 -13.94
C THR A 68 -4.14 -29.84 -14.66
N TRP A 69 -3.04 -30.21 -14.01
CA TRP A 69 -2.11 -31.20 -14.52
C TRP A 69 -2.73 -32.60 -14.63
N TRP A 70 -3.44 -33.05 -13.60
CA TRP A 70 -4.12 -34.36 -13.63
C TRP A 70 -5.24 -34.44 -14.66
N THR A 71 -6.01 -33.37 -14.84
CA THR A 71 -7.10 -33.33 -15.85
C THR A 71 -6.55 -33.27 -17.27
N THR A 72 -5.48 -32.51 -17.51
CA THR A 72 -4.84 -32.41 -18.84
C THR A 72 -3.97 -33.62 -19.19
N ARG A 73 -3.55 -34.41 -18.18
CA ARG A 73 -2.54 -35.49 -18.31
C ARG A 73 -1.24 -35.02 -18.97
N SER A 74 -0.93 -33.72 -18.91
CA SER A 74 0.21 -33.09 -19.59
C SER A 74 0.67 -31.84 -18.85
N LEU A 75 1.89 -31.90 -18.29
CA LEU A 75 2.49 -30.75 -17.62
C LEU A 75 2.63 -29.56 -18.57
N ARG A 76 3.02 -29.81 -19.83
CA ARG A 76 3.12 -28.78 -20.87
C ARG A 76 1.79 -28.07 -21.10
N THR A 77 0.68 -28.81 -21.11
CA THR A 77 -0.66 -28.24 -21.32
C THR A 77 -1.10 -27.43 -20.09
N ALA A 78 -0.87 -27.96 -18.89
CA ALA A 78 -1.17 -27.26 -17.64
C ALA A 78 -0.40 -25.94 -17.52
N LEU A 79 0.90 -25.93 -17.83
CA LEU A 79 1.72 -24.71 -17.82
C LEU A 79 1.35 -23.70 -18.91
N ARG A 80 0.68 -24.14 -19.98
CA ARG A 80 0.14 -23.25 -21.03
C ARG A 80 -1.22 -22.65 -20.64
N TYR A 81 -1.92 -23.21 -19.65
CA TYR A 81 -3.16 -22.66 -19.16
C TYR A 81 -2.89 -21.40 -18.33
N GLN A 82 -3.02 -20.25 -18.99
CA GLN A 82 -2.58 -18.95 -18.48
C GLN A 82 -3.17 -18.56 -17.11
N PRO A 83 -4.45 -18.84 -16.79
CA PRO A 83 -4.99 -18.51 -15.46
C PRO A 83 -4.21 -19.17 -14.32
N VAL A 84 -3.92 -20.46 -14.44
CA VAL A 84 -3.13 -21.22 -13.45
C VAL A 84 -1.68 -20.75 -13.44
N LEU A 85 -1.07 -20.53 -14.61
CA LEU A 85 0.32 -20.08 -14.68
C LEU A 85 0.50 -18.73 -13.98
N VAL A 86 -0.35 -17.75 -14.29
CA VAL A 86 -0.26 -16.41 -13.69
C VAL A 86 -0.59 -16.45 -12.20
N ALA A 87 -1.62 -17.21 -11.81
CA ALA A 87 -1.95 -17.37 -10.39
C ALA A 87 -0.82 -18.02 -9.59
N GLY A 88 -0.22 -19.07 -10.16
CA GLY A 88 0.90 -19.80 -9.55
C GLY A 88 2.18 -18.98 -9.47
N LEU A 89 2.54 -18.25 -10.53
CA LEU A 89 3.70 -17.34 -10.51
C LEU A 89 3.51 -16.19 -9.51
N GLY A 90 2.30 -15.63 -9.44
CA GLY A 90 1.94 -14.63 -8.43
C GLY A 90 2.09 -15.19 -7.02
N GLY A 91 1.49 -16.35 -6.72
CA GLY A 91 1.61 -16.99 -5.41
C GLY A 91 3.03 -17.38 -5.03
N ALA A 92 3.82 -17.90 -5.97
CA ALA A 92 5.22 -18.24 -5.73
C ALA A 92 6.06 -16.98 -5.42
N ALA A 93 5.89 -15.91 -6.20
CA ALA A 93 6.60 -14.66 -5.97
C ALA A 93 6.19 -14.01 -4.63
N THR A 94 4.90 -14.05 -4.27
CA THR A 94 4.44 -13.55 -2.98
C THR A 94 5.03 -14.35 -1.80
N LEU A 95 5.09 -15.68 -1.89
CA LEU A 95 5.68 -16.53 -0.84
C LEU A 95 7.18 -16.28 -0.67
N VAL A 96 7.92 -16.07 -1.76
CA VAL A 96 9.36 -15.82 -1.73
C VAL A 96 9.68 -14.38 -1.31
N ALA A 97 8.72 -13.46 -1.38
CA ALA A 97 8.96 -12.08 -0.98
C ALA A 97 9.30 -11.93 0.51
N ALA A 98 8.74 -12.74 1.41
CA ALA A 98 9.09 -12.69 2.84
C ALA A 98 10.57 -13.03 3.14
N PRO A 99 11.16 -14.13 2.63
CA PRO A 99 12.60 -14.35 2.80
C PRO A 99 13.45 -13.34 2.02
N ILE A 100 12.98 -12.81 0.88
CA ILE A 100 13.66 -11.71 0.18
C ILE A 100 13.70 -10.46 1.07
N ASP A 101 12.59 -10.14 1.73
CA ASP A 101 12.46 -9.00 2.63
C ASP A 101 13.41 -9.14 3.83
N GLN A 102 13.45 -10.32 4.45
CA GLN A 102 14.42 -10.61 5.52
C GLN A 102 15.88 -10.46 5.05
N LEU A 103 16.21 -10.93 3.85
CA LEU A 103 17.55 -10.78 3.29
C LEU A 103 17.86 -9.32 2.95
N TRP A 104 16.88 -8.59 2.41
CA TRP A 104 16.98 -7.17 2.10
C TRP A 104 17.34 -6.39 3.37
N HIS A 105 16.59 -6.64 4.43
CA HIS A 105 16.80 -6.08 5.77
C HIS A 105 18.18 -6.42 6.34
N ALA A 106 18.62 -7.67 6.24
CA ALA A 106 19.94 -8.08 6.71
C ALA A 106 21.09 -7.43 5.93
N ARG A 107 20.89 -7.13 4.63
CA ARG A 107 21.95 -6.65 3.74
C ARG A 107 22.05 -5.13 3.66
N PHE A 108 20.91 -4.45 3.61
CA PHE A 108 20.81 -3.01 3.37
C PHE A 108 20.34 -2.24 4.60
N GLY A 109 20.06 -2.91 5.72
CA GLY A 109 19.27 -2.33 6.80
C GLY A 109 17.78 -2.40 6.48
N ARG A 110 16.93 -2.18 7.49
CA ARG A 110 15.49 -2.24 7.28
C ARG A 110 14.99 -0.95 6.64
N ASP A 111 14.34 -1.11 5.49
CA ASP A 111 13.51 -0.08 4.87
C ASP A 111 12.09 -0.28 5.42
N ALA A 112 11.71 0.44 6.48
CA ALA A 112 10.34 0.42 7.04
C ALA A 112 9.31 1.13 6.14
N VAL A 113 9.61 1.21 4.85
CA VAL A 113 8.87 1.95 3.86
C VAL A 113 8.03 0.95 3.09
N LEU A 114 6.74 1.24 3.00
CA LEU A 114 5.80 0.46 2.20
C LEU A 114 6.28 0.24 0.76
N TRP A 115 6.99 1.21 0.18
CA TRP A 115 7.55 1.14 -1.17
C TRP A 115 8.93 0.49 -1.23
N SER A 116 9.36 -0.23 -0.20
CA SER A 116 10.54 -1.08 -0.32
C SER A 116 10.32 -2.09 -1.46
N PRO A 117 11.36 -2.45 -2.23
CA PRO A 117 11.20 -3.38 -3.35
C PRO A 117 10.59 -4.74 -2.98
N PRO A 118 10.90 -5.37 -1.83
CA PRO A 118 10.24 -6.60 -1.38
C PRO A 118 8.73 -6.43 -1.14
N HIS A 119 8.30 -5.34 -0.48
CA HIS A 119 6.89 -5.05 -0.24
C HIS A 119 6.13 -4.83 -1.56
N MET A 120 6.71 -4.07 -2.48
CA MET A 120 6.10 -3.84 -3.80
C MET A 120 6.02 -5.13 -4.63
N LEU A 121 6.99 -6.05 -4.48
CA LEU A 121 6.87 -7.38 -5.08
C LEU A 121 5.65 -8.13 -4.55
N VAL A 122 5.38 -8.12 -3.23
CA VAL A 122 4.17 -8.74 -2.63
C VAL A 122 2.91 -8.15 -3.25
N VAL A 123 2.80 -6.82 -3.32
CA VAL A 123 1.61 -6.14 -3.83
C VAL A 123 1.36 -6.52 -5.30
N PHE A 124 2.40 -6.49 -6.14
CA PHE A 124 2.30 -6.80 -7.56
C PHE A 124 2.05 -8.29 -7.82
N ALA A 125 2.75 -9.17 -7.11
CA ALA A 125 2.60 -10.61 -7.23
C ALA A 125 1.22 -11.10 -6.76
N SER A 126 0.72 -10.56 -5.65
CA SER A 126 -0.63 -10.87 -5.14
C SER A 126 -1.72 -10.34 -6.08
N SER A 127 -1.51 -9.16 -6.70
CA SER A 127 -2.41 -8.65 -7.74
C SER A 127 -2.46 -9.59 -8.95
N ALA A 128 -1.32 -10.11 -9.40
CA ALA A 128 -1.25 -11.10 -10.47
C ALA A 128 -1.91 -12.43 -10.06
N LEU A 129 -1.73 -12.88 -8.82
CA LEU A 129 -2.40 -14.04 -8.25
C LEU A 129 -3.92 -13.91 -8.40
N ILE A 130 -4.47 -12.81 -7.89
CA ILE A 130 -5.91 -12.56 -7.89
C ILE A 130 -6.43 -12.39 -9.32
N ALA A 131 -5.69 -11.73 -10.21
CA ALA A 131 -6.04 -11.62 -11.63
C ALA A 131 -6.10 -12.98 -12.33
N GLY A 132 -5.14 -13.87 -12.07
CA GLY A 132 -5.13 -15.25 -12.54
C GLY A 132 -6.32 -16.05 -12.02
N LEU A 133 -6.64 -15.89 -10.73
CA LEU A 133 -7.82 -16.49 -10.10
C LEU A 133 -9.11 -16.02 -10.78
N ILE A 134 -9.29 -14.71 -10.99
CA ILE A 134 -10.47 -14.12 -11.65
C ILE A 134 -10.69 -14.68 -13.06
N ALA A 135 -9.61 -14.86 -13.82
CA ALA A 135 -9.67 -15.41 -15.17
C ALA A 135 -9.94 -16.92 -15.20
N GLY A 136 -9.56 -17.63 -14.13
CA GLY A 136 -9.87 -19.04 -13.94
C GLY A 136 -11.29 -19.31 -13.42
N MET A 137 -12.06 -18.28 -13.07
CA MET A 137 -13.44 -18.40 -12.63
C MET A 137 -14.43 -18.30 -13.80
N PRO A 138 -15.44 -19.18 -13.86
CA PRO A 138 -16.55 -19.04 -14.81
C PRO A 138 -17.39 -17.78 -14.53
N HIS A 139 -17.98 -17.18 -15.58
CA HIS A 139 -18.80 -15.97 -15.47
C HIS A 139 -20.02 -16.13 -14.56
N HIS A 140 -20.60 -17.33 -14.44
CA HIS A 140 -21.77 -17.56 -13.59
C HIS A 140 -21.45 -17.44 -12.09
N ARG A 141 -20.17 -17.50 -11.68
CA ARG A 141 -19.74 -17.38 -10.27
C ARG A 141 -19.61 -15.92 -9.83
N ARG A 142 -20.72 -15.18 -9.94
CA ARG A 142 -20.78 -13.74 -9.70
C ARG A 142 -20.22 -13.35 -8.32
N ALA A 143 -20.66 -14.03 -7.26
CA ALA A 143 -20.24 -13.73 -5.89
C ALA A 143 -18.72 -13.83 -5.70
N MET A 144 -18.09 -14.90 -6.20
CA MET A 144 -16.63 -15.08 -6.11
C MET A 144 -15.87 -14.02 -6.92
N ARG A 145 -16.37 -13.64 -8.11
CA ARG A 145 -15.74 -12.58 -8.91
C ARG A 145 -15.88 -11.20 -8.26
N CYS A 146 -17.01 -10.92 -7.62
CA CYS A 146 -17.18 -9.71 -6.80
C CYS A 146 -16.16 -9.70 -5.64
N ALA A 147 -16.10 -10.77 -4.86
CA ALA A 147 -15.15 -10.91 -3.75
C ALA A 147 -13.69 -10.78 -4.22
N ALA A 148 -13.33 -11.39 -5.36
CA ALA A 148 -12.00 -11.26 -5.95
C ALA A 148 -11.69 -9.83 -6.40
N SER A 149 -12.67 -9.10 -6.94
CA SER A 149 -12.47 -7.70 -7.33
C SER A 149 -12.28 -6.79 -6.11
N ILE A 150 -13.02 -7.04 -5.02
CA ILE A 150 -12.87 -6.33 -3.74
C ILE A 150 -11.47 -6.59 -3.17
N LEU A 151 -11.04 -7.85 -3.15
CA LEU A 151 -9.71 -8.23 -2.66
C LEU A 151 -8.59 -7.65 -3.54
N LEU A 152 -8.75 -7.68 -4.87
CA LEU A 152 -7.79 -7.07 -5.79
C LEU A 152 -7.67 -5.57 -5.54
N PHE A 153 -8.79 -4.88 -5.32
CA PHE A 153 -8.78 -3.45 -5.02
C PHE A 153 -8.09 -3.18 -3.68
N GLY A 154 -8.41 -3.92 -2.62
CA GLY A 154 -7.75 -3.76 -1.33
C GLY A 154 -6.25 -4.05 -1.36
N ASN A 155 -5.83 -5.10 -2.07
CA ASN A 155 -4.41 -5.39 -2.25
C ASN A 155 -3.70 -4.32 -3.10
N ALA A 156 -4.31 -3.88 -4.21
CA ALA A 156 -3.68 -2.93 -5.10
C ALA A 156 -3.58 -1.54 -4.46
N ILE A 157 -4.63 -1.08 -3.77
CA ILE A 157 -4.63 0.24 -3.12
C ILE A 157 -3.70 0.30 -1.91
N ALA A 158 -3.19 -0.86 -1.46
CA ALA A 158 -2.14 -0.91 -0.45
C ALA A 158 -0.87 -0.12 -0.85
N VAL A 159 -0.68 0.23 -2.13
CA VAL A 159 0.42 1.13 -2.54
C VAL A 159 0.29 2.56 -2.00
N VAL A 160 -0.88 3.01 -1.57
CA VAL A 160 -1.05 4.32 -0.91
C VAL A 160 -1.29 4.19 0.59
N PHE A 161 -1.03 3.01 1.13
CA PHE A 161 -1.40 2.65 2.49
C PHE A 161 -0.76 3.55 3.55
N GLU A 162 0.50 3.96 3.37
CA GLU A 162 1.21 4.87 4.29
C GLU A 162 0.51 6.23 4.47
N TYR A 163 -0.24 6.67 3.46
CA TYR A 163 -1.03 7.90 3.56
C TYR A 163 -2.32 7.64 4.35
N GLU A 164 -2.98 6.50 4.10
CA GLU A 164 -4.25 6.12 4.74
C GLU A 164 -4.10 5.70 6.21
N THR A 165 -2.88 5.47 6.71
CA THR A 165 -2.59 5.18 8.14
C THR A 165 -1.86 6.31 8.85
N ASP A 166 -1.75 7.48 8.22
CA ASP A 166 -1.12 8.67 8.79
C ASP A 166 0.38 8.49 9.10
N VAL A 167 1.09 7.75 8.24
CA VAL A 167 2.53 7.47 8.36
C VAL A 167 3.32 7.75 7.08
N PRO A 168 3.03 8.87 6.37
CA PRO A 168 3.60 9.12 5.05
C PRO A 168 5.13 9.19 5.11
N GLN A 169 5.80 8.34 4.33
CA GLN A 169 7.25 8.37 4.15
C GLN A 169 7.67 9.40 3.12
N PHE A 170 6.84 9.55 2.09
CA PHE A 170 7.06 10.48 0.99
C PHE A 170 6.07 11.64 1.04
N SER A 171 6.28 12.63 0.19
CA SER A 171 5.36 13.76 0.05
C SER A 171 3.93 13.28 -0.17
N GLU A 172 2.97 13.84 0.58
CA GLU A 172 1.54 13.56 0.45
C GLU A 172 0.99 13.92 -0.94
N THR A 173 1.71 14.75 -1.72
CA THR A 173 1.34 15.06 -3.12
C THR A 173 1.34 13.83 -4.03
N LEU A 174 2.05 12.76 -3.65
CA LEU A 174 2.10 11.48 -4.37
C LEU A 174 0.87 10.60 -4.12
N TYR A 175 0.09 10.87 -3.06
CA TYR A 175 -1.08 10.07 -2.71
C TYR A 175 -2.08 9.98 -3.86
N LEU A 176 -2.61 11.13 -4.32
CA LEU A 176 -3.73 11.13 -5.26
C LEU A 176 -3.37 10.60 -6.66
N PRO A 177 -2.21 10.92 -7.28
CA PRO A 177 -1.83 10.34 -8.56
C PRO A 177 -1.76 8.81 -8.53
N ILE A 178 -1.15 8.24 -7.49
CA ILE A 178 -0.99 6.79 -7.33
C ILE A 178 -2.35 6.14 -7.02
N PHE A 179 -3.14 6.77 -6.15
CA PHE A 179 -4.51 6.34 -5.83
C PHE A 179 -5.39 6.25 -7.09
N LEU A 180 -5.39 7.30 -7.92
CA LEU A 180 -6.14 7.35 -9.17
C LEU A 180 -5.65 6.31 -10.17
N ALA A 181 -4.34 6.24 -10.42
CA ALA A 181 -3.77 5.28 -11.37
C ALA A 181 -4.13 3.84 -11.00
N THR A 182 -3.96 3.49 -9.72
CA THR A 182 -4.23 2.17 -9.17
C THR A 182 -5.73 1.86 -9.20
N GLY A 183 -6.56 2.76 -8.68
CA GLY A 183 -8.00 2.56 -8.60
C GLY A 183 -8.67 2.44 -9.97
N LEU A 184 -8.27 3.27 -10.94
CA LEU A 184 -8.80 3.19 -12.31
C LEU A 184 -8.33 1.91 -13.03
N ALA A 185 -7.10 1.45 -12.78
CA ALA A 185 -6.59 0.19 -13.34
C ALA A 185 -7.40 -1.01 -12.82
N VAL A 186 -7.70 -1.06 -11.52
CA VAL A 186 -8.55 -2.13 -10.96
C VAL A 186 -10.02 -1.97 -11.36
N ALA A 187 -10.53 -0.75 -11.48
CA ALA A 187 -11.87 -0.50 -12.03
C ALA A 187 -12.01 -1.08 -13.45
N TRP A 188 -10.96 -0.98 -14.28
CA TRP A 188 -10.92 -1.65 -15.58
C TRP A 188 -11.02 -3.17 -15.47
N VAL A 189 -10.30 -3.80 -14.53
CA VAL A 189 -10.40 -5.24 -14.26
C VAL A 189 -11.83 -5.60 -13.83
N ALA A 190 -12.42 -4.85 -12.89
CA ALA A 190 -13.78 -5.10 -12.40
C ALA A 190 -14.80 -5.03 -13.54
N ARG A 191 -14.72 -4.00 -14.40
CA ARG A 191 -15.60 -3.87 -15.58
C ARG A 191 -15.42 -5.01 -16.60
N ALA A 192 -14.19 -5.49 -16.78
CA ALA A 192 -13.90 -6.57 -17.72
C ALA A 192 -14.32 -7.94 -17.18
N ALA A 193 -14.26 -8.13 -15.87
CA ALA A 193 -14.30 -9.45 -15.25
C ALA A 193 -15.40 -9.65 -14.20
N VAL A 194 -16.28 -8.70 -13.91
CA VAL A 194 -17.37 -8.90 -12.94
C VAL A 194 -18.72 -8.73 -13.66
N PRO A 195 -19.49 -9.81 -13.88
CA PRO A 195 -20.70 -9.76 -14.70
C PRO A 195 -21.91 -9.36 -13.85
N VAL A 196 -21.87 -8.15 -13.29
CA VAL A 196 -22.98 -7.49 -12.57
C VAL A 196 -23.26 -6.13 -13.21
N ARG A 197 -24.38 -5.49 -12.85
CA ARG A 197 -24.80 -4.21 -13.48
C ARG A 197 -23.83 -3.06 -13.19
N ALA A 198 -23.34 -2.97 -11.96
CA ALA A 198 -22.44 -1.93 -11.49
C ALA A 198 -21.21 -2.56 -10.80
N PRO A 199 -20.27 -3.13 -11.58
CA PRO A 199 -19.13 -3.88 -11.04
C PRO A 199 -18.17 -3.02 -10.23
N VAL A 200 -17.91 -1.77 -10.64
CA VAL A 200 -17.02 -0.86 -9.90
C VAL A 200 -17.70 -0.38 -8.63
N THR A 201 -18.98 -0.02 -8.69
CA THR A 201 -19.76 0.33 -7.49
C THR A 201 -19.78 -0.81 -6.49
N THR A 202 -20.01 -2.05 -6.94
CA THR A 202 -19.98 -3.23 -6.05
C THR A 202 -18.60 -3.42 -5.40
N MET A 203 -17.53 -3.23 -6.17
CA MET A 203 -16.16 -3.35 -5.69
C MET A 203 -15.83 -2.29 -4.63
N VAL A 204 -16.12 -1.01 -4.88
CA VAL A 204 -15.76 0.07 -3.94
C VAL A 204 -16.61 0.04 -2.66
N LEU A 205 -17.89 -0.31 -2.77
CA LEU A 205 -18.74 -0.49 -1.58
C LEU A 205 -18.31 -1.70 -0.77
N GLY A 206 -17.98 -2.82 -1.43
CA GLY A 206 -17.46 -4.00 -0.76
C GLY A 206 -16.13 -3.74 -0.07
N TYR A 207 -15.21 -3.00 -0.72
CA TYR A 207 -13.96 -2.59 -0.10
C TYR A 207 -14.18 -1.65 1.09
N ALA A 208 -15.08 -0.68 0.97
CA ALA A 208 -15.42 0.22 2.07
C ALA A 208 -15.92 -0.57 3.30
N VAL A 209 -16.78 -1.58 3.10
CA VAL A 209 -17.24 -2.47 4.19
C VAL A 209 -16.07 -3.24 4.81
N VAL A 210 -15.19 -3.83 4.00
CA VAL A 210 -13.99 -4.55 4.49
C VAL A 210 -13.09 -3.60 5.31
N ARG A 211 -12.84 -2.39 4.80
CA ARG A 211 -12.05 -1.35 5.49
C ARG A 211 -12.63 -0.95 6.84
N LEU A 212 -13.95 -0.72 6.91
CA LEU A 212 -14.63 -0.42 8.16
C LEU A 212 -14.54 -1.59 9.16
N GLY A 213 -14.65 -2.83 8.67
CA GLY A 213 -14.43 -4.02 9.49
C GLY A 213 -13.01 -4.14 10.04
N ILE A 214 -11.99 -3.84 9.22
CA ILE A 214 -10.59 -3.81 9.63
C ILE A 214 -10.36 -2.72 10.68
N ALA A 215 -10.85 -1.50 10.44
CA ALA A 215 -10.74 -0.40 11.39
C ALA A 215 -11.40 -0.73 12.74
N ALA A 216 -12.59 -1.35 12.72
CA ALA A 216 -13.27 -1.79 13.93
C ALA A 216 -12.47 -2.89 14.67
N ALA A 217 -11.92 -3.86 13.96
CA ALA A 217 -11.09 -4.92 14.55
C ALA A 217 -9.81 -4.36 15.20
N LEU A 218 -9.14 -3.41 14.54
CA LEU A 218 -7.97 -2.74 15.11
C LEU A 218 -8.32 -1.92 16.34
N ALA A 219 -9.44 -1.20 16.32
CA ALA A 219 -9.93 -0.47 17.48
C ALA A 219 -10.19 -1.39 18.69
N VAL A 220 -10.78 -2.58 18.47
CA VAL A 220 -10.96 -3.60 19.52
C VAL A 220 -9.62 -4.10 20.07
N LEU A 221 -8.59 -4.18 19.22
CA LEU A 221 -7.23 -4.54 19.63
C LEU A 221 -6.46 -3.38 20.29
N GLY A 222 -7.07 -2.20 20.44
CA GLY A 222 -6.41 -1.00 20.95
C GLY A 222 -5.30 -0.51 20.04
N ARG A 223 -5.48 -0.67 18.72
CA ARG A 223 -4.50 -0.31 17.68
C ARG A 223 -4.96 0.87 16.86
N SER A 224 -3.99 1.63 16.35
CA SER A 224 -4.26 2.68 15.37
C SER A 224 -4.93 2.08 14.13
N GLY A 225 -6.03 2.72 13.71
CA GLY A 225 -6.80 2.31 12.54
C GLY A 225 -6.49 3.21 11.34
N PRO A 226 -6.82 2.76 10.12
CA PRO A 226 -6.65 3.60 8.96
C PRO A 226 -7.85 4.57 8.79
N ASP A 227 -7.67 5.57 7.93
CA ASP A 227 -8.66 6.60 7.59
C ASP A 227 -10.01 6.04 7.10
N LEU A 228 -11.05 6.89 7.05
CA LEU A 228 -12.29 6.50 6.37
C LEU A 228 -12.07 6.40 4.85
N PRO A 229 -12.50 5.31 4.19
CA PRO A 229 -12.25 5.10 2.76
C PRO A 229 -13.23 5.90 1.89
N VAL A 230 -13.38 7.21 2.11
CA VAL A 230 -14.37 8.05 1.41
C VAL A 230 -14.00 8.26 -0.05
N ALA A 231 -12.71 8.51 -0.32
CA ALA A 231 -12.20 8.77 -1.67
C ALA A 231 -12.52 7.66 -2.67
N VAL A 232 -12.49 6.39 -2.24
CA VAL A 232 -12.68 5.23 -3.13
C VAL A 232 -14.09 5.17 -3.70
N LEU A 233 -15.08 5.73 -2.99
CA LEU A 233 -16.48 5.76 -3.42
C LEU A 233 -16.64 6.56 -4.72
N GLY A 234 -15.73 7.50 -5.00
CA GLY A 234 -15.76 8.33 -6.20
C GLY A 234 -15.54 7.52 -7.49
N PHE A 235 -14.84 6.39 -7.41
CA PHE A 235 -14.70 5.48 -8.55
C PHE A 235 -16.03 4.82 -8.95
N ALA A 236 -17.08 4.83 -8.12
CA ALA A 236 -18.41 4.34 -8.50
C ALA A 236 -18.97 5.07 -9.74
N LEU A 237 -18.54 6.31 -10.00
CA LEU A 237 -18.95 7.07 -11.19
C LEU A 237 -18.49 6.43 -12.51
N VAL A 238 -17.53 5.50 -12.47
CA VAL A 238 -17.13 4.68 -13.64
C VAL A 238 -18.28 3.83 -14.18
N ASP A 239 -19.29 3.52 -13.35
CA ASP A 239 -20.46 2.75 -13.76
C ASP A 239 -21.61 3.61 -14.32
N LEU A 240 -21.44 4.93 -14.41
CA LEU A 240 -22.40 5.79 -15.09
C LEU A 240 -22.60 5.33 -16.55
N PRO A 241 -23.82 5.45 -17.10
CA PRO A 241 -24.15 5.01 -18.45
C PRO A 241 -23.64 5.99 -19.53
N LEU A 242 -22.38 6.41 -19.44
CA LEU A 242 -21.75 7.31 -20.40
C LEU A 242 -21.35 6.53 -21.67
N PRO A 243 -21.47 7.12 -22.87
CA PRO A 243 -21.32 6.39 -24.12
C PRO A 243 -19.88 5.95 -24.39
N ARG A 244 -18.89 6.77 -24.04
CA ARG A 244 -17.47 6.46 -24.28
C ARG A 244 -16.77 6.00 -23.00
N ALA A 245 -15.91 4.98 -23.12
CA ALA A 245 -15.12 4.49 -21.99
C ALA A 245 -14.29 5.61 -21.34
N VAL A 246 -13.68 6.49 -22.13
CA VAL A 246 -12.89 7.62 -21.62
C VAL A 246 -13.71 8.55 -20.71
N GLN A 247 -15.00 8.76 -21.01
CA GLN A 247 -15.88 9.58 -20.18
C GLN A 247 -16.19 8.90 -18.84
N ARG A 248 -16.35 7.57 -18.82
CA ARG A 248 -16.57 6.81 -17.58
C ARG A 248 -15.37 6.90 -16.64
N TYR A 249 -14.16 6.67 -17.15
CA TYR A 249 -12.96 6.77 -16.32
C TYR A 249 -12.65 8.22 -15.90
N ALA A 250 -12.95 9.21 -16.75
CA ALA A 250 -12.87 10.61 -16.37
C ALA A 250 -13.86 10.94 -15.23
N ALA A 251 -15.11 10.47 -15.30
CA ALA A 251 -16.08 10.64 -14.23
C ALA A 251 -15.61 9.99 -12.92
N GLY A 252 -15.07 8.77 -12.98
CA GLY A 252 -14.44 8.10 -11.84
C GLY A 252 -13.28 8.89 -11.24
N ALA A 253 -12.39 9.42 -12.08
CA ALA A 253 -11.24 10.21 -11.65
C ALA A 253 -11.66 11.53 -10.99
N ALA A 254 -12.64 12.23 -11.57
CA ALA A 254 -13.22 13.44 -11.00
C ALA A 254 -13.89 13.16 -9.64
N GLY A 255 -14.72 12.12 -9.56
CA GLY A 255 -15.40 11.73 -8.32
C GLY A 255 -14.42 11.36 -7.22
N ALA A 256 -13.43 10.54 -7.54
CA ALA A 256 -12.38 10.13 -6.60
C ALA A 256 -11.55 11.31 -6.11
N SER A 257 -11.19 12.23 -7.01
CA SER A 257 -10.44 13.45 -6.66
C SER A 257 -11.25 14.39 -5.78
N ALA A 258 -12.54 14.59 -6.11
CA ALA A 258 -13.42 15.46 -5.33
C ALA A 258 -13.66 14.90 -3.92
N LEU A 259 -13.90 13.59 -3.80
CA LEU A 259 -14.09 12.95 -2.49
C LEU A 259 -12.78 12.84 -1.69
N ALA A 260 -11.63 12.64 -2.34
CA ALA A 260 -10.34 12.69 -1.66
C ALA A 260 -10.08 14.08 -1.05
N TRP A 261 -10.29 15.14 -1.83
CA TRP A 261 -10.15 16.50 -1.34
C TRP A 261 -11.16 16.84 -0.24
N ALA A 262 -12.43 16.47 -0.42
CA ALA A 262 -13.47 16.72 0.58
C ALA A 262 -13.22 15.95 1.89
N ALA A 263 -12.73 14.70 1.80
CA ALA A 263 -12.38 13.90 2.98
C ALA A 263 -11.22 14.54 3.76
N ALA A 264 -10.16 14.95 3.06
CA ALA A 264 -9.04 15.65 3.67
C ALA A 264 -9.49 16.97 4.32
N ALA A 265 -10.25 17.80 3.59
CA ALA A 265 -10.73 19.09 4.08
C ALA A 265 -11.70 18.97 5.28
N ALA A 266 -12.41 17.85 5.40
CA ALA A 266 -13.30 17.54 6.51
C ALA A 266 -12.61 16.81 7.67
N GLY A 267 -11.30 16.53 7.59
CA GLY A 267 -10.57 15.75 8.60
C GLY A 267 -10.98 14.29 8.69
N LEU A 268 -11.61 13.74 7.63
CA LEU A 268 -11.97 12.31 7.53
C LEU A 268 -10.82 11.46 6.97
N SER A 269 -9.80 12.11 6.41
CA SER A 269 -8.55 11.49 6.01
C SER A 269 -7.36 12.33 6.48
N SER A 270 -6.23 11.66 6.69
CA SER A 270 -5.04 12.21 7.33
C SER A 270 -4.14 13.02 6.38
N GLN A 271 -4.44 13.01 5.08
CA GLN A 271 -3.66 13.73 4.07
C GLN A 271 -3.96 15.23 4.12
N SER A 272 -2.94 16.06 3.88
CA SER A 272 -3.13 17.51 3.76
C SER A 272 -4.09 17.87 2.61
N PRO A 273 -5.14 18.69 2.87
CA PRO A 273 -6.03 19.20 1.83
C PRO A 273 -5.25 19.96 0.74
N ASP A 274 -4.22 20.70 1.11
CA ASP A 274 -3.39 21.46 0.16
C ASP A 274 -2.60 20.52 -0.75
N ALA A 275 -2.00 19.46 -0.19
CA ALA A 275 -1.27 18.46 -0.96
C ALA A 275 -2.20 17.72 -1.96
N VAL A 276 -3.41 17.37 -1.53
CA VAL A 276 -4.42 16.73 -2.38
C VAL A 276 -4.91 17.68 -3.47
N THR A 277 -5.10 18.97 -3.17
CA THR A 277 -5.61 19.99 -4.10
C THR A 277 -4.73 20.13 -5.35
N ILE A 278 -3.40 20.05 -5.19
CA ILE A 278 -2.41 20.16 -6.27
C ILE A 278 -2.75 19.22 -7.43
N VAL A 279 -3.25 18.02 -7.14
CA VAL A 279 -3.60 17.01 -8.14
C VAL A 279 -5.09 16.97 -8.40
N ALA A 280 -5.93 17.14 -7.37
CA ALA A 280 -7.37 17.02 -7.48
C ALA A 280 -7.96 18.05 -8.44
N LEU A 281 -7.56 19.31 -8.30
CA LEU A 281 -8.15 20.40 -9.09
C LEU A 281 -7.84 20.25 -10.60
N PRO A 282 -6.58 20.09 -11.04
CA PRO A 282 -6.30 19.77 -12.44
C PRO A 282 -7.01 18.50 -12.94
N THR A 283 -7.06 17.44 -12.13
CA THR A 283 -7.71 16.18 -12.51
C THR A 283 -9.21 16.37 -12.74
N ILE A 284 -9.90 17.11 -11.86
CA ILE A 284 -11.33 17.42 -12.00
C ILE A 284 -11.55 18.25 -13.27
N ILE A 285 -10.77 19.32 -13.48
CA ILE A 285 -10.90 20.19 -14.66
C ILE A 285 -10.72 19.38 -15.95
N VAL A 286 -9.64 18.61 -16.05
CA VAL A 286 -9.35 17.76 -17.22
C VAL A 286 -10.44 16.72 -17.43
N SER A 287 -10.93 16.10 -16.35
CA SER A 287 -11.97 15.07 -16.43
C SER A 287 -13.32 15.64 -16.87
N VAL A 288 -13.70 16.82 -16.39
CA VAL A 288 -14.91 17.54 -16.83
C VAL A 288 -14.78 17.94 -18.29
N MET A 289 -13.63 18.49 -18.69
CA MET A 289 -13.34 18.81 -20.09
C MET A 289 -13.45 17.57 -20.98
N VAL A 290 -12.85 16.44 -20.58
CA VAL A 290 -12.98 15.16 -21.30
C VAL A 290 -14.44 14.70 -21.33
N GLY A 291 -15.19 14.87 -20.24
CA GLY A 291 -16.63 14.55 -20.18
C GLY A 291 -17.44 15.30 -21.24
N VAL A 292 -17.23 16.60 -21.35
CA VAL A 292 -17.93 17.52 -22.28
C VAL A 292 -17.42 17.38 -23.72
N VAL A 293 -16.09 17.37 -23.91
CA VAL A 293 -15.43 17.47 -25.22
C VAL A 293 -15.27 16.11 -25.91
N ALA A 294 -15.21 15.00 -25.16
CA ALA A 294 -15.15 13.67 -25.77
C ALA A 294 -16.40 13.37 -26.61
N GLY A 295 -17.47 14.17 -26.49
CA GLY A 295 -18.58 14.26 -27.46
C GLY A 295 -18.12 14.38 -28.93
N GLY A 296 -17.07 15.18 -29.20
CA GLY A 296 -16.64 15.58 -30.54
C GLY A 296 -15.18 15.28 -30.93
N PHE A 297 -14.28 14.94 -30.00
CA PHE A 297 -12.86 14.67 -30.35
C PHE A 297 -12.56 13.18 -30.54
N GLY A 298 -12.02 12.83 -31.71
CA GLY A 298 -11.46 11.51 -32.02
C GLY A 298 -10.15 11.20 -31.27
N ARG A 299 -9.34 10.27 -31.81
CA ARG A 299 -8.06 9.77 -31.22
C ARG A 299 -7.11 10.84 -30.64
N ARG A 300 -7.15 12.07 -31.13
CA ARG A 300 -6.31 13.20 -30.68
C ARG A 300 -6.67 13.71 -29.28
N GLY A 301 -7.94 13.74 -28.89
CA GLY A 301 -8.34 14.18 -27.54
C GLY A 301 -7.88 13.22 -26.43
N VAL A 302 -7.86 11.92 -26.73
CA VAL A 302 -7.34 10.87 -25.85
C VAL A 302 -5.82 10.98 -25.69
N ALA A 303 -5.09 11.31 -26.77
CA ALA A 303 -3.65 11.52 -26.72
C ALA A 303 -3.26 12.75 -25.86
N VAL A 304 -4.03 13.83 -25.95
CA VAL A 304 -3.80 15.04 -25.13
C VAL A 304 -4.11 14.78 -23.66
N ALA A 305 -5.22 14.11 -23.33
CA ALA A 305 -5.52 13.71 -21.96
C ALA A 305 -4.45 12.75 -21.38
N GLY A 306 -3.95 11.81 -22.20
CA GLY A 306 -2.84 10.93 -21.83
C GLY A 306 -1.52 11.68 -21.62
N ALA A 307 -1.24 12.69 -22.44
CA ALA A 307 -0.05 13.53 -22.29
C ALA A 307 -0.14 14.43 -21.04
N VAL A 308 -1.32 14.96 -20.71
CA VAL A 308 -1.54 15.74 -19.48
C VAL A 308 -1.43 14.86 -18.24
N ALA A 309 -2.02 13.67 -18.25
CA ALA A 309 -1.85 12.70 -17.16
C ALA A 309 -0.38 12.28 -16.99
N ALA A 310 0.33 12.03 -18.09
CA ALA A 310 1.77 11.73 -18.07
C ALA A 310 2.60 12.92 -17.56
N ALA A 311 2.25 14.16 -17.93
CA ALA A 311 2.92 15.36 -17.45
C ALA A 311 2.67 15.61 -15.96
N ILE A 312 1.47 15.33 -15.44
CA ILE A 312 1.16 15.40 -14.00
C ILE A 312 1.98 14.34 -13.25
N VAL A 313 2.03 13.11 -13.75
CA VAL A 313 2.87 12.05 -13.16
C VAL A 313 4.35 12.43 -13.17
N VAL A 314 4.87 12.95 -14.27
CA VAL A 314 6.28 13.38 -14.38
C VAL A 314 6.58 14.60 -13.49
N ALA A 315 5.66 15.56 -13.38
CA ALA A 315 5.84 16.74 -12.56
C ALA A 315 5.87 16.40 -11.04
N VAL A 316 5.00 15.50 -10.59
CA VAL A 316 4.91 15.10 -9.17
C VAL A 316 6.02 14.13 -8.75
N THR A 317 6.64 13.40 -9.69
CA THR A 317 7.72 12.43 -9.42
C THR A 317 9.15 13.00 -9.56
N SER A 318 9.29 14.30 -9.81
CA SER A 318 10.54 14.89 -10.32
C SER A 318 11.69 15.05 -9.31
N THR A 319 11.48 14.78 -8.01
CA THR A 319 12.61 14.71 -7.05
C THR A 319 12.44 13.55 -6.07
N PRO A 320 13.27 12.50 -6.12
CA PRO A 320 13.25 11.44 -5.12
C PRO A 320 13.78 11.99 -3.79
N VAL A 321 12.87 12.24 -2.85
CA VAL A 321 13.22 12.55 -1.46
C VAL A 321 13.44 11.22 -0.72
N PRO A 322 14.53 11.06 0.04
CA PRO A 322 14.75 9.86 0.84
C PRO A 322 13.61 9.61 1.83
N ALA A 323 13.16 8.36 1.92
CA ALA A 323 12.16 7.94 2.91
C ALA A 323 12.82 7.76 4.27
N HIS A 324 12.60 8.74 5.16
CA HIS A 324 13.16 8.75 6.51
C HIS A 324 12.12 9.16 7.56
N ALA A 325 10.82 9.15 7.24
CA ALA A 325 9.81 9.70 8.13
C ALA A 325 9.51 8.78 9.33
N HIS A 326 9.52 7.47 9.14
CA HIS A 326 9.26 6.48 10.18
C HIS A 326 10.34 5.41 10.15
N ASP A 327 11.06 5.27 11.26
CA ASP A 327 11.88 4.11 11.59
C ASP A 327 11.26 3.49 12.85
N PRO A 328 10.75 2.25 12.79
CA PRO A 328 10.06 1.62 13.90
C PRO A 328 11.04 1.06 14.94
N GLY A 329 12.18 1.71 15.19
CA GLY A 329 13.08 1.34 16.29
C GLY A 329 14.22 0.39 15.90
N GLN A 330 14.70 0.45 14.66
CA GLN A 330 15.55 -0.61 14.11
C GLN A 330 17.03 -0.39 14.43
N GLY A 331 17.54 -1.17 15.38
CA GLY A 331 18.94 -1.10 15.74
C GLY A 331 19.33 -1.98 16.93
N ALA A 332 20.59 -1.90 17.31
CA ALA A 332 21.08 -2.59 18.50
C ALA A 332 20.56 -1.85 19.75
N PRO A 333 19.73 -2.49 20.61
CA PRO A 333 19.22 -1.84 21.81
C PRO A 333 20.37 -1.56 22.78
N ARG A 334 20.32 -0.40 23.45
CA ARG A 334 21.32 0.10 24.39
C ARG A 334 20.75 0.44 25.76
N GLY A 335 19.43 0.40 25.92
CA GLY A 335 18.73 0.62 27.18
C GLY A 335 17.29 1.05 26.93
N ARG A 336 16.54 1.29 28.01
CA ARG A 336 15.17 1.79 27.91
C ARG A 336 15.08 3.29 28.19
N ILE A 337 14.15 3.93 27.51
CA ILE A 337 13.87 5.36 27.64
C ILE A 337 12.36 5.59 27.69
N GLU A 338 11.93 6.36 28.67
CA GLU A 338 10.56 6.84 28.76
C GLU A 338 10.45 8.15 28.00
N LEU A 339 9.50 8.25 27.08
CA LEU A 339 9.21 9.42 26.27
C LEU A 339 7.83 9.93 26.62
N VAL A 340 7.76 11.20 27.03
CA VAL A 340 6.51 11.91 27.31
C VAL A 340 6.44 13.11 26.38
N ALA A 341 5.45 13.13 25.50
CA ALA A 341 5.22 14.17 24.52
C ALA A 341 3.88 14.85 24.76
N ASP A 342 3.87 16.18 24.66
CA ASP A 342 2.66 17.00 24.64
C ASP A 342 2.65 17.81 23.34
N SER A 343 1.56 17.73 22.59
CA SER A 343 1.30 18.60 21.44
C SER A 343 0.22 19.62 21.78
N ASP A 344 0.30 20.80 21.18
CA ASP A 344 -0.73 21.84 21.24
C ASP A 344 -1.38 22.11 19.87
N ASP A 345 -2.43 22.94 19.88
CA ASP A 345 -3.16 23.36 18.69
C ASP A 345 -2.30 24.28 17.78
N ALA A 346 -1.17 24.80 18.29
CA ALA A 346 -0.22 25.61 17.54
C ALA A 346 0.84 24.76 16.81
N ARG A 347 0.65 23.43 16.73
CA ARG A 347 1.59 22.47 16.11
C ARG A 347 2.97 22.50 16.77
N THR A 348 3.01 22.77 18.06
CA THR A 348 4.22 22.73 18.86
C THR A 348 4.21 21.50 19.75
N ILE A 349 5.27 20.71 19.67
CA ILE A 349 5.45 19.48 20.44
C ILE A 349 6.56 19.72 21.47
N SER A 350 6.24 19.56 22.75
CA SER A 350 7.25 19.41 23.80
C SER A 350 7.48 17.93 24.07
N LEU A 351 8.75 17.55 24.21
CA LEU A 351 9.15 16.18 24.51
C LEU A 351 10.07 16.18 25.72
N ARG A 352 9.79 15.28 26.66
CA ARG A 352 10.64 14.92 27.79
C ARG A 352 11.02 13.45 27.67
N ALA A 353 12.30 13.16 27.80
CA ALA A 353 12.85 11.82 27.69
C ALA A 353 13.65 11.47 28.96
N THR A 354 13.37 10.33 29.57
CA THR A 354 14.02 9.88 30.82
C THR A 354 14.68 8.53 30.59
N VAL A 355 16.01 8.45 30.76
CA VAL A 355 16.77 7.22 30.52
C VAL A 355 16.83 6.38 31.80
N ALA A 356 16.29 5.16 31.75
CA ALA A 356 16.11 4.31 32.94
C ALA A 356 17.43 3.68 33.45
N ASP A 357 18.33 3.30 32.55
CA ASP A 357 19.53 2.48 32.87
C ASP A 357 20.82 3.32 33.07
N GLY A 358 20.67 4.60 33.41
CA GLY A 358 21.77 5.53 33.65
C GLY A 358 22.29 6.24 32.37
N CYS A 359 22.59 7.53 32.51
CA CYS A 359 22.97 8.42 31.41
C CYS A 359 24.48 8.71 31.31
N GLY A 360 25.33 7.91 31.96
CA GLY A 360 26.78 8.05 31.85
C GLY A 360 27.23 8.06 30.38
N GLY A 361 28.00 9.08 29.99
CA GLY A 361 28.50 9.25 28.63
C GLY A 361 27.44 9.57 27.56
N LEU A 362 26.17 9.79 27.91
CA LEU A 362 25.16 10.28 26.97
C LEU A 362 25.18 11.81 26.93
N ALA A 363 25.40 12.36 25.73
CA ALA A 363 25.25 13.77 25.45
C ALA A 363 23.99 14.03 24.63
N ALA A 364 23.27 15.11 24.93
CA ALA A 364 22.16 15.56 24.11
C ALA A 364 22.67 15.98 22.72
N SER A 365 22.04 15.51 21.65
CA SER A 365 22.36 15.93 20.28
C SER A 365 21.29 16.87 19.74
N ARG A 366 20.09 16.35 19.48
CA ARG A 366 18.98 17.12 18.90
C ARG A 366 17.65 16.39 19.06
N LEU A 367 16.58 17.17 18.97
CA LEU A 367 15.21 16.70 18.81
C LEU A 367 14.89 16.75 17.32
N VAL A 368 14.33 15.69 16.75
CA VAL A 368 14.04 15.60 15.30
C VAL A 368 12.62 15.15 15.09
N ALA A 369 11.83 15.88 14.31
CA ALA A 369 10.48 15.47 13.91
C ALA A 369 10.47 15.15 12.41
N ARG A 370 9.89 14.02 12.02
CA ARG A 370 9.86 13.56 10.63
C ARG A 370 8.44 13.18 10.19
N ARG A 371 8.05 13.59 8.98
CA ARG A 371 6.76 13.30 8.32
C ARG A 371 6.84 13.63 6.82
N ALA A 372 6.31 12.77 5.96
CA ALA A 372 6.10 13.03 4.53
C ALA A 372 7.35 13.53 3.76
N GLY A 373 8.52 12.96 4.06
CA GLY A 373 9.81 13.38 3.52
C GLY A 373 10.38 14.67 4.12
N GLY A 374 9.63 15.35 4.99
CA GLY A 374 10.09 16.50 5.77
C GLY A 374 10.83 16.08 7.04
N THR A 375 11.88 16.82 7.38
CA THR A 375 12.62 16.69 8.65
C THR A 375 12.78 18.06 9.27
N VAL A 376 12.32 18.22 10.50
CA VAL A 376 12.52 19.42 11.32
C VAL A 376 13.41 19.05 12.49
N SER A 377 14.29 19.95 12.91
CA SER A 377 15.17 19.73 14.07
C SER A 377 15.09 20.89 15.03
N ALA A 378 15.22 20.58 16.32
CA ALA A 378 15.27 21.53 17.41
C ALA A 378 16.33 21.13 18.45
N ALA A 379 16.64 22.05 19.35
CA ALA A 379 17.60 21.79 20.42
C ALA A 379 17.02 20.77 21.41
N LEU A 380 17.84 19.79 21.78
CA LEU A 380 17.62 18.89 22.92
C LEU A 380 18.55 19.32 24.05
N ARG A 381 18.01 19.51 25.25
CA ARG A 381 18.78 19.92 26.42
C ARG A 381 18.87 18.77 27.42
N ALA A 382 20.03 18.57 28.01
CA ALA A 382 20.21 17.66 29.13
C ALA A 382 19.86 18.36 30.44
N GLU A 383 19.13 17.67 31.31
CA GLU A 383 18.71 18.10 32.63
C GLU A 383 19.27 17.12 33.69
N PRO A 384 19.34 17.54 34.97
CA PRO A 384 19.70 16.64 36.06
C PRO A 384 18.80 15.40 36.12
N GLY A 385 19.36 14.26 36.54
CA GLY A 385 18.59 13.01 36.71
C GLY A 385 18.34 12.24 35.42
N CYS A 386 19.23 12.33 34.43
CA CYS A 386 19.13 11.60 33.16
C CYS A 386 17.87 11.93 32.35
N VAL A 387 17.44 13.18 32.46
CA VAL A 387 16.30 13.75 31.76
C VAL A 387 16.81 14.59 30.58
N PHE A 388 16.12 14.52 29.46
CA PHE A 388 16.38 15.31 28.27
C PHE A 388 15.08 15.96 27.83
N SER A 389 15.11 17.24 27.49
CA SER A 389 13.91 17.98 27.10
C SER A 389 14.13 18.84 25.87
N GLY A 390 13.07 19.00 25.08
CA GLY A 390 13.09 19.83 23.89
C GLY A 390 11.69 20.25 23.49
N ARG A 391 11.63 21.26 22.61
CA ARG A 391 10.38 21.73 21.99
C ARG A 391 10.62 21.94 20.51
N ILE A 392 9.71 21.47 19.68
CA ILE A 392 9.79 21.54 18.22
C ILE A 392 8.46 21.99 17.64
N ALA A 393 8.48 22.95 16.73
CA ALA A 393 7.30 23.36 15.97
C ALA A 393 7.32 22.68 14.60
N VAL A 394 6.20 22.11 14.18
CA VAL A 394 6.08 21.37 12.91
C VAL A 394 5.19 22.11 11.90
N PRO A 395 5.49 22.02 10.59
CA PRO A 395 4.83 22.85 9.58
C PRO A 395 3.41 22.41 9.23
N THR A 396 3.04 21.16 9.49
CA THR A 396 1.73 20.59 9.10
C THR A 396 1.12 19.80 10.24
N GLU A 397 -0.19 19.63 10.18
CA GLU A 397 -0.95 18.75 11.08
C GLU A 397 -0.70 17.26 10.73
N GLY A 398 -1.24 16.36 11.57
CA GLY A 398 -1.14 14.91 11.43
C GLY A 398 -0.09 14.29 12.36
N ARG A 399 0.12 12.97 12.26
CA ARG A 399 1.11 12.24 13.08
C ARG A 399 2.54 12.52 12.66
N TRP A 400 3.34 13.03 13.59
CA TRP A 400 4.77 13.22 13.44
C TRP A 400 5.53 12.20 14.29
N PHE A 401 6.59 11.62 13.73
CA PHE A 401 7.51 10.80 14.50
C PHE A 401 8.61 11.69 15.06
N VAL A 402 8.62 11.82 16.40
CA VAL A 402 9.53 12.72 17.11
C VAL A 402 10.60 11.88 17.80
N TYR A 403 11.85 12.08 17.37
CA TYR A 403 13.04 11.38 17.81
C TYR A 403 13.85 12.24 18.78
N VAL A 404 14.29 11.64 19.88
CA VAL A 404 15.46 12.13 20.61
C VAL A 404 16.70 11.50 20.02
N GLU A 405 17.65 12.31 19.58
CA GLU A 405 18.98 11.85 19.21
C GLU A 405 19.97 12.22 20.32
N MET A 406 20.77 11.24 20.73
CA MET A 406 21.81 11.37 21.75
C MET A 406 23.13 10.83 21.20
N LEU A 407 24.25 11.22 21.81
CA LEU A 407 25.58 10.75 21.46
C LEU A 407 26.19 9.97 22.63
N ARG A 408 26.76 8.80 22.35
CA ARG A 408 27.62 8.05 23.27
C ARG A 408 28.74 7.42 22.46
N ASP A 409 29.98 7.67 22.87
CA ASP A 409 31.19 7.10 22.24
C ASP A 409 31.27 7.31 20.72
N GLY A 410 30.84 8.49 20.25
CA GLY A 410 30.82 8.84 18.82
C GLY A 410 29.71 8.16 18.00
N GLN A 411 28.85 7.35 18.64
CA GLN A 411 27.65 6.78 18.02
C GLN A 411 26.43 7.65 18.31
N THR A 412 25.56 7.82 17.32
CA THR A 412 24.22 8.37 17.53
C THR A 412 23.31 7.27 18.04
N LEU A 413 22.64 7.52 19.16
CA LEU A 413 21.53 6.73 19.65
C LEU A 413 20.25 7.49 19.40
N GLU A 414 19.18 6.79 19.10
CA GLU A 414 17.88 7.39 18.93
C GLU A 414 16.77 6.58 19.61
N ALA A 415 15.69 7.28 19.92
CA ALA A 415 14.41 6.72 20.34
C ALA A 415 13.31 7.69 19.88
N TRP A 416 12.11 7.19 19.64
CA TRP A 416 11.05 7.98 19.04
C TRP A 416 9.69 7.71 19.65
N VAL A 417 8.78 8.66 19.46
CA VAL A 417 7.36 8.56 19.80
C VAL A 417 6.53 9.17 18.67
N ALA A 418 5.39 8.55 18.36
CA ALA A 418 4.44 9.08 17.40
C ALA A 418 3.51 10.08 18.11
N VAL A 419 3.48 11.32 17.62
CA VAL A 419 2.74 12.42 18.25
C VAL A 419 1.84 13.07 17.20
N PRO A 420 0.52 13.13 17.41
CA PRO A 420 -0.34 13.91 16.54
C PRO A 420 -0.10 15.40 16.77
N ALA A 421 0.04 16.16 15.69
CA ALA A 421 0.24 17.61 15.69
C ALA A 421 -0.99 18.34 15.15
N GLY A 422 -1.24 19.54 15.67
CA GLY A 422 -2.40 20.37 15.29
C GLY A 422 -3.60 20.26 16.23
N HIS A 423 -3.50 19.41 17.25
CA HIS A 423 -4.44 19.39 18.36
C HIS A 423 -3.72 19.04 19.66
N SER A 424 -4.36 19.42 20.77
CA SER A 424 -3.93 19.04 22.10
C SER A 424 -3.87 17.51 22.26
N ALA A 425 -2.71 16.97 22.61
CA ALA A 425 -2.50 15.54 22.82
C ALA A 425 -1.39 15.28 23.83
N HIS A 426 -1.52 14.19 24.59
CA HIS A 426 -0.52 13.69 25.53
C HIS A 426 -0.18 12.24 25.19
N VAL A 427 1.09 11.94 25.00
CA VAL A 427 1.59 10.59 24.68
C VAL A 427 2.72 10.25 25.64
N ALA A 428 2.61 9.12 26.33
CA ALA A 428 3.63 8.64 27.26
C ALA A 428 3.93 7.16 26.98
N GLU A 429 5.18 6.87 26.64
CA GLU A 429 5.58 5.54 26.18
C GLU A 429 6.99 5.17 26.65
N VAL A 430 7.20 3.89 26.93
CA VAL A 430 8.53 3.34 27.17
C VAL A 430 9.02 2.68 25.90
N ARG A 431 10.15 3.15 25.39
CA ARG A 431 10.78 2.72 24.14
C ARG A 431 12.20 2.23 24.40
N GLU A 432 12.75 1.52 23.41
CA GLU A 432 14.17 1.18 23.40
C GLU A 432 14.98 2.39 22.90
N LEU A 433 16.09 2.68 23.56
CA LEU A 433 17.14 3.55 23.06
C LEU A 433 18.10 2.67 22.27
N TYR A 434 18.27 2.92 20.98
CA TYR A 434 19.01 2.02 20.08
C TYR A 434 20.01 2.77 19.21
N VAL A 435 20.98 2.04 18.67
CA VAL A 435 21.87 2.54 17.60
C VAL A 435 21.23 2.21 16.24
N PRO A 436 20.78 3.20 15.47
CA PRO A 436 20.06 2.96 14.21
C PRO A 436 20.88 2.18 13.20
N ALA A 437 20.24 1.20 12.56
CA ALA A 437 20.84 0.40 11.49
C ALA A 437 20.90 1.20 10.19
N ARG A 438 22.08 1.69 9.81
CA ARG A 438 22.27 2.44 8.54
C ARG A 438 22.94 1.58 7.49
N ALA A 439 22.39 1.60 6.27
CA ALA A 439 23.06 1.07 5.08
C ALA A 439 24.42 1.77 4.87
N GLY A 440 25.48 1.01 4.61
CA GLY A 440 26.75 1.60 4.18
C GLY A 440 26.60 2.25 2.79
N SER A 441 27.22 3.41 2.57
CA SER A 441 27.18 4.09 1.27
C SER A 441 27.70 3.22 0.10
N ALA A 442 28.57 2.25 0.39
CA ALA A 442 29.11 1.28 -0.56
C ALA A 442 28.06 0.29 -1.10
N ASP A 443 26.96 0.06 -0.38
CA ASP A 443 25.94 -0.93 -0.74
C ASP A 443 24.84 -0.37 -1.64
N ARG A 444 24.79 0.96 -1.78
CA ARG A 444 23.74 1.67 -2.51
C ARG A 444 23.59 1.24 -3.98
N PRO A 445 24.66 1.02 -4.76
CA PRO A 445 24.52 0.54 -6.15
C PRO A 445 23.87 -0.84 -6.23
N VAL A 446 24.23 -1.73 -5.29
CA VAL A 446 23.67 -3.09 -5.21
C VAL A 446 22.20 -3.04 -4.78
N GLN A 447 21.86 -2.19 -3.81
CA GLN A 447 20.48 -1.96 -3.38
C GLN A 447 19.62 -1.47 -4.55
N ILE A 448 20.08 -0.49 -5.32
CA ILE A 448 19.35 0.04 -6.50
C ILE A 448 19.16 -1.05 -7.55
N ALA A 449 20.21 -1.81 -7.88
CA ALA A 449 20.14 -2.88 -8.89
C ALA A 449 19.18 -4.01 -8.47
N ALA A 450 19.28 -4.48 -7.22
CA ALA A 450 18.40 -5.50 -6.67
C ALA A 450 16.94 -5.00 -6.63
N GLY A 451 16.73 -3.76 -6.19
CA GLY A 451 15.42 -3.14 -6.15
C GLY A 451 14.79 -3.03 -7.55
N ALA A 452 15.54 -2.53 -8.53
CA ALA A 452 15.08 -2.43 -9.92
C ALA A 452 14.67 -3.80 -10.48
N MET A 453 15.42 -4.87 -10.18
CA MET A 453 15.07 -6.22 -10.59
C MET A 453 13.75 -6.70 -9.99
N LEU A 454 13.52 -6.46 -8.70
CA LEU A 454 12.26 -6.83 -8.02
C LEU A 454 11.06 -6.06 -8.58
N TYR A 455 11.22 -4.75 -8.84
CA TYR A 455 10.21 -3.95 -9.51
C TYR A 455 9.92 -4.47 -10.93
N LEU A 456 10.94 -4.74 -11.75
CA LEU A 456 10.76 -5.29 -13.10
C LEU A 456 10.01 -6.63 -13.09
N LEU A 457 10.35 -7.51 -12.14
CA LEU A 457 9.64 -8.78 -11.94
C LEU A 457 8.17 -8.54 -11.59
N GLY A 458 7.88 -7.66 -10.63
CA GLY A 458 6.52 -7.33 -10.25
C GLY A 458 5.72 -6.69 -11.38
N LEU A 459 6.31 -5.76 -12.14
CA LEU A 459 5.66 -5.19 -13.33
C LEU A 459 5.36 -6.24 -14.39
N ALA A 460 6.27 -7.19 -14.61
CA ALA A 460 6.04 -8.29 -15.55
C ALA A 460 4.84 -9.16 -15.12
N LEU A 461 4.70 -9.42 -13.82
CA LEU A 461 3.55 -10.15 -13.25
C LEU A 461 2.24 -9.36 -13.42
N LEU A 462 2.24 -8.05 -13.17
CA LEU A 462 1.07 -7.20 -13.42
C LEU A 462 0.63 -7.22 -14.89
N VAL A 463 1.59 -7.10 -15.82
CA VAL A 463 1.31 -7.17 -17.26
C VAL A 463 0.73 -8.54 -17.63
N ALA A 464 1.25 -9.62 -17.06
CA ALA A 464 0.71 -10.97 -17.26
C ALA A 464 -0.73 -11.09 -16.73
N GLY A 465 -1.01 -10.57 -15.53
CA GLY A 465 -2.34 -10.50 -14.94
C GLY A 465 -3.35 -9.74 -15.82
N ALA A 466 -2.97 -8.54 -16.29
CA ALA A 466 -3.80 -7.73 -17.17
C ALA A 466 -4.09 -8.44 -18.51
N ARG A 467 -3.09 -9.10 -19.11
CA ARG A 467 -3.27 -9.89 -20.34
C ARG A 467 -4.22 -11.06 -20.15
N VAL A 468 -4.13 -11.75 -19.01
CA VAL A 468 -4.99 -12.88 -18.66
C VAL A 468 -6.44 -12.44 -18.46
N VAL A 469 -6.68 -11.34 -17.73
CA VAL A 469 -8.03 -10.77 -17.56
C VAL A 469 -8.64 -10.36 -18.90
N ARG A 470 -7.86 -9.69 -19.76
CA ARG A 470 -8.33 -9.21 -21.08
C ARG A 470 -8.78 -10.35 -22.01
N ARG A 471 -8.15 -11.52 -21.91
CA ARG A 471 -8.48 -12.69 -22.72
C ARG A 471 -9.78 -13.37 -22.30
N GLY A 472 -10.25 -13.15 -21.07
CA GLY A 472 -11.44 -13.77 -20.50
C GLY A 472 -11.29 -15.27 -20.22
N PRO A 473 -12.25 -15.88 -19.49
CA PRO A 473 -12.33 -17.33 -19.34
C PRO A 473 -12.61 -17.95 -20.70
N GLY A 474 -11.75 -18.83 -21.22
CA GLY A 474 -12.03 -19.53 -22.48
C GLY A 474 -10.98 -19.45 -23.59
N ALA A 475 -10.02 -18.52 -23.48
CA ALA A 475 -9.03 -18.30 -24.52
C ALA A 475 -7.86 -19.29 -24.40
N GLY A 476 -8.14 -20.58 -24.63
CA GLY A 476 -7.11 -21.55 -24.89
C GLY A 476 -6.27 -21.19 -26.13
N PRO A 477 -5.10 -21.80 -26.33
CA PRO A 477 -4.20 -21.51 -27.47
C PRO A 477 -4.82 -21.77 -28.86
N THR A 478 -6.03 -22.33 -28.92
CA THR A 478 -6.79 -22.63 -30.14
C THR A 478 -7.89 -21.59 -30.48
N GLY A 479 -8.15 -20.61 -29.61
CA GLY A 479 -9.26 -19.66 -29.78
C GLY A 479 -9.08 -18.58 -30.86
N GLY A 480 -7.93 -18.55 -31.55
CA GLY A 480 -7.62 -17.56 -32.57
C GLY A 480 -8.16 -17.86 -33.98
N VAL A 481 -8.77 -19.02 -34.23
CA VAL A 481 -9.14 -19.45 -35.60
C VAL A 481 -10.62 -19.30 -35.92
N VAL A 482 -11.50 -18.97 -34.96
CA VAL A 482 -12.97 -18.99 -35.20
C VAL A 482 -13.60 -17.60 -35.34
N ALA A 483 -12.86 -16.50 -35.20
CA ALA A 483 -13.39 -15.14 -35.38
C ALA A 483 -13.08 -14.53 -36.78
N ALA A 484 -12.95 -15.38 -37.80
CA ALA A 484 -12.82 -14.96 -39.19
C ALA A 484 -13.53 -15.95 -40.11
N ARG A 485 -14.87 -16.02 -40.02
CA ARG A 485 -15.76 -16.35 -41.13
C ARG A 485 -17.09 -15.64 -40.95
#